data_AF-A0A2V8LQY7-F1
#
_entry.id   AF-A0A2V8LQY7-F1
#
_cell.length_a   1.000
_cell.length_b   1.000
_cell.length_c   1.000
_cell.angle_alpha   90.00
_cell.angle_beta   90.00
_cell.angle_gamma   90.00
#
_symmetry.space_group_name_H-M   'P 1'
#
loop_
_entity.id
_entity.type
_entity.pdbx_description
1 polymer ?
#
loop_
_entity_poly.entity_id
_entity_poly.type
_entity_poly.pdbx_seq_one_letter_code
_entity_poly.pdbx_strand_id
1 'polypeptide(L)'
;MNTGIALSNPNDTDVRVDFYFTDNEGRHFGNGSVILAPHTELARFLNEKPFEGGDNIQGSFSFSASMPIVAIALRGFTNERSEFLMTTLPVADLDATVRHDPVTLA
;
A
#
# COMPACT_ATOMS: atom_id res chain seq x y z
N MET A 1 -4.66 11.19 10.49
CA MET A 1 -3.31 10.70 10.13
C MET A 1 -3.55 9.47 9.29
N ASN A 2 -3.15 9.49 8.03
CA ASN A 2 -3.66 8.54 7.04
C ASN A 2 -2.49 7.93 6.29
N THR A 3 -2.60 6.64 5.98
CA THR A 3 -1.64 5.97 5.10
C THR A 3 -2.20 5.99 3.68
N GLY A 4 -1.41 6.52 2.75
CA GLY A 4 -1.69 6.51 1.32
C GLY A 4 -0.87 5.44 0.62
N ILE A 5 -1.45 4.84 -0.42
CA ILE A 5 -0.73 3.99 -1.35
C ILE A 5 -1.00 4.49 -2.77
N ALA A 6 0.05 4.49 -3.60
CA ALA A 6 -0.07 4.67 -5.03
C ALA A 6 0.41 3.41 -5.73
N LEU A 7 -0.43 2.89 -6.63
CA LEU A 7 -0.19 1.71 -7.44
C LEU A 7 -0.27 2.12 -8.90
N SER A 8 0.76 1.79 -9.70
CA SER A 8 0.79 2.10 -11.13
C SER A 8 0.93 0.82 -11.95
N ASN A 9 0.10 0.69 -12.97
CA ASN A 9 0.16 -0.38 -13.96
C ASN A 9 0.94 0.08 -15.20
N PRO A 10 2.20 -0.34 -15.39
CA PRO A 10 2.97 0.02 -16.58
C PRO A 10 2.66 -0.85 -17.81
N ASN A 11 1.76 -1.84 -17.69
CA ASN A 11 1.49 -2.81 -18.73
C ASN A 11 0.39 -2.33 -19.70
N ASP A 12 0.29 -2.97 -20.87
CA ASP A 12 -0.71 -2.74 -21.91
C ASP A 12 -2.07 -3.42 -21.64
N THR A 13 -2.22 -4.14 -20.52
CA THR A 13 -3.42 -4.89 -20.16
C THR A 13 -3.90 -4.56 -18.76
N ASP A 14 -5.19 -4.82 -18.48
CA ASP A 14 -5.76 -4.71 -17.14
C ASP A 14 -4.99 -5.59 -16.14
N VAL A 15 -4.63 -5.01 -14.99
CA VAL A 15 -4.02 -5.73 -13.87
C VAL A 15 -4.98 -5.76 -12.70
N ARG A 16 -5.35 -6.96 -12.28
CA ARG A 16 -6.06 -7.18 -11.02
C ARG A 16 -5.09 -7.14 -9.86
N VAL A 17 -5.43 -6.33 -8.85
CA VAL A 17 -4.76 -6.27 -7.54
C VAL A 17 -5.73 -6.77 -6.48
N ASP A 18 -5.33 -7.79 -5.73
CA ASP A 18 -6.05 -8.33 -4.59
C ASP A 18 -5.33 -7.91 -3.30
N PHE A 19 -6.06 -7.50 -2.27
CA PHE A 19 -5.47 -6.97 -1.04
C PHE A 19 -6.23 -7.39 0.23
N TYR A 20 -5.55 -7.27 1.37
CA TYR A 20 -6.10 -7.43 2.71
C TYR A 20 -5.29 -6.65 3.75
N PHE A 21 -5.88 -6.40 4.92
CA PHE A 21 -5.18 -5.86 6.09
C PHE A 21 -4.88 -6.97 7.10
N THR A 22 -3.82 -6.78 7.89
CA THR A 22 -3.50 -7.63 9.05
C THR A 22 -3.35 -6.75 10.27
N ASP A 23 -4.05 -7.07 11.36
CA ASP A 23 -3.96 -6.32 12.62
C ASP A 23 -2.72 -6.70 13.44
N ASN A 24 -2.50 -6.02 14.56
CA ASN A 24 -1.38 -6.28 15.46
C ASN A 24 -1.42 -7.66 16.13
N GLU A 25 -2.57 -8.34 16.13
CA GLU A 25 -2.76 -9.71 16.64
C GLU A 25 -2.54 -10.76 15.53
N GLY A 26 -2.20 -10.33 14.31
CA GLY A 26 -1.99 -11.20 13.16
C GLY A 26 -3.27 -11.63 12.45
N ARG A 27 -4.43 -11.04 12.79
CA ARG A 27 -5.71 -11.39 12.16
C ARG A 27 -5.92 -10.59 10.89
N HIS A 28 -6.34 -11.27 9.83
CA HIS A 28 -6.70 -10.60 8.59
C HIS A 28 -8.10 -10.00 8.67
N PHE A 29 -8.26 -8.80 8.14
CA PHE A 29 -9.53 -8.10 8.02
C PHE A 29 -9.52 -7.22 6.77
N GLY A 30 -10.70 -6.77 6.33
CA GLY A 30 -10.84 -5.82 5.21
C GLY A 30 -10.10 -6.29 3.95
N ASN A 31 -10.74 -7.10 3.12
CA ASN A 31 -10.14 -7.56 1.88
C ASN A 31 -10.94 -7.07 0.67
N GLY A 32 -10.27 -7.01 -0.47
CA GLY A 32 -10.92 -6.57 -1.69
C GLY A 32 -10.01 -6.70 -2.90
N SER A 33 -10.49 -6.14 -4.00
CA SER A 33 -9.74 -6.11 -5.24
C SER A 33 -10.04 -4.88 -6.06
N VAL A 34 -9.07 -4.44 -6.84
CA VAL A 34 -9.22 -3.36 -7.81
C VAL A 34 -8.60 -3.78 -9.14
N ILE A 35 -9.17 -3.28 -10.24
CA ILE A 35 -8.58 -3.39 -11.57
C ILE A 35 -7.87 -2.07 -11.88
N LEU A 36 -6.58 -2.16 -12.21
CA LEU A 36 -5.80 -1.07 -12.77
C LEU A 36 -5.80 -1.24 -14.29
N ALA A 37 -6.49 -0.36 -15.00
CA ALA A 37 -6.47 -0.33 -16.47
C ALA A 37 -5.03 -0.06 -17.00
N PRO A 38 -4.75 -0.32 -18.28
CA PRO A 38 -3.42 -0.12 -18.86
C PRO A 38 -2.91 1.29 -18.65
N HIS A 39 -1.64 1.44 -18.28
CA HIS A 39 -0.99 2.73 -18.06
C HIS A 39 -1.70 3.68 -17.08
N THR A 40 -2.43 3.13 -16.11
CA THR A 40 -3.12 3.94 -15.08
C THR A 40 -2.45 3.86 -13.71
N GLU A 41 -2.68 4.88 -12.90
CA GLU A 41 -2.28 4.96 -11.50
C GLU A 41 -3.52 5.08 -10.61
N LEU A 42 -3.49 4.41 -9.48
CA LEU A 42 -4.44 4.56 -8.38
C LEU A 42 -3.68 5.05 -7.14
N ALA A 43 -3.89 6.31 -6.76
CA ALA A 43 -3.36 6.90 -5.53
C ALA A 43 -4.50 7.26 -4.58
N ARG A 44 -4.63 6.53 -3.46
CA ARG A 44 -5.70 6.71 -2.47
C ARG A 44 -5.22 6.46 -1.05
N PHE A 45 -5.92 7.02 -0.08
CA PHE A 45 -5.74 6.64 1.32
C PHE A 45 -6.39 5.28 1.59
N LEU A 46 -5.78 4.48 2.48
CA LEU A 46 -6.27 3.13 2.81
C LEU A 46 -7.65 3.13 3.48
N ASN A 47 -8.08 4.27 4.04
CA ASN A 47 -9.42 4.44 4.60
C ASN A 47 -10.47 4.85 3.54
N GLU A 48 -10.05 5.09 2.29
CA GLU A 48 -10.94 5.44 1.18
C GLU A 48 -11.18 4.26 0.23
N LYS A 49 -12.18 4.38 -0.64
CA LYS A 49 -12.38 3.44 -1.75
C LYS A 49 -11.13 3.39 -2.65
N PRO A 50 -10.74 2.22 -3.17
CA PRO A 50 -11.41 0.91 -3.02
C PRO A 50 -11.01 0.12 -1.77
N PHE A 51 -10.10 0.65 -0.94
CA PHE A 51 -9.50 -0.10 0.17
C PHE A 51 -10.40 -0.21 1.39
N GLU A 52 -11.14 0.86 1.70
CA GLU A 52 -12.17 0.93 2.75
C GLU A 52 -11.72 0.31 4.11
N GLY A 53 -10.45 0.46 4.48
CA GLY A 53 -9.86 -0.17 5.67
C GLY A 53 -10.28 0.44 7.02
N GLY A 54 -11.05 1.53 7.00
CA GLY A 54 -11.53 2.23 8.20
C GLY A 54 -10.58 3.31 8.72
N ASP A 55 -11.01 4.05 9.74
CA ASP A 55 -10.37 5.31 10.17
C ASP A 55 -9.11 5.14 11.03
N ASN A 56 -8.85 3.94 11.56
CA ASN A 56 -7.74 3.66 12.48
C ASN A 56 -7.06 2.32 12.20
N ILE A 57 -6.55 2.16 10.98
CA ILE A 57 -5.81 0.96 10.58
C ILE A 57 -4.50 0.88 11.39
N GLN A 58 -4.36 -0.19 12.18
CA GLN A 58 -3.14 -0.54 12.90
C GLN A 58 -2.70 -1.94 12.46
N GLY A 59 -1.53 -2.01 11.84
CA GLY A 59 -0.96 -3.24 11.32
C GLY A 59 -0.42 -3.07 9.90
N SER A 60 -0.56 -4.08 9.05
CA SER A 60 -0.04 -4.08 7.69
C SER A 60 -1.13 -4.06 6.62
N PHE A 61 -0.76 -3.58 5.44
CA PHE A 61 -1.52 -3.72 4.20
C PHE A 61 -0.72 -4.62 3.26
N SER A 62 -1.33 -5.70 2.81
CA SER A 62 -0.71 -6.68 1.92
C SER A 62 -1.52 -6.75 0.63
N PHE A 63 -0.81 -6.81 -0.50
CA PHE A 63 -1.45 -6.94 -1.81
C PHE A 63 -0.65 -7.87 -2.70
N SER A 64 -1.34 -8.42 -3.69
CA SER A 64 -0.77 -9.19 -4.80
C SER A 64 -1.34 -8.67 -6.10
N ALA A 65 -0.56 -8.75 -7.17
CA ALA A 65 -0.98 -8.31 -8.49
C ALA A 65 -0.81 -9.45 -9.50
N SER A 66 -1.76 -9.56 -10.42
CA SER A 66 -1.73 -10.56 -11.51
C SER A 66 -0.57 -10.36 -12.50
N MET A 67 0.02 -9.16 -12.56
CA MET A 67 1.21 -8.82 -13.32
C MET A 67 2.06 -7.80 -12.54
N PRO A 68 3.35 -7.61 -12.87
CA PRO A 68 4.21 -6.63 -12.20
C PRO A 68 3.63 -5.21 -12.26
N ILE A 69 3.60 -4.54 -11.10
CA ILE A 69 3.19 -3.14 -10.94
C ILE A 69 4.22 -2.37 -10.12
N VAL A 70 4.11 -1.04 -10.10
CA VAL A 70 4.92 -0.18 -9.23
C VAL A 70 4.06 0.26 -8.04
N ALA A 71 4.64 0.27 -6.84
CA ALA A 71 3.95 0.68 -5.63
C ALA A 71 4.81 1.63 -4.78
N ILE A 72 4.20 2.67 -4.24
CA ILE A 72 4.76 3.51 -3.18
C ILE A 72 3.74 3.69 -2.06
N ALA A 73 4.21 3.77 -0.82
CA ALA A 73 3.38 4.02 0.36
C ALA A 73 3.86 5.28 1.08
N LEU A 74 2.93 6.09 1.56
CA LEU A 74 3.19 7.34 2.27
C LEU A 74 2.38 7.38 3.56
N ARG A 75 2.95 7.95 4.63
CA ARG A 75 2.21 8.32 5.83
C ARG A 75 2.02 9.83 5.86
N GLY A 76 0.77 10.26 5.84
CA GLY A 76 0.36 11.66 5.89
C GLY A 76 -0.17 12.08 7.27
N PHE A 77 0.19 13.29 7.68
CA PHE A 77 -0.30 13.94 8.89
C PHE A 77 -0.52 15.44 8.63
N THR A 78 -1.74 15.91 8.87
CA THR A 78 -2.04 17.35 8.86
C THR A 78 -1.86 17.90 10.27
N ASN A 79 -1.00 18.92 10.42
CA ASN A 79 -0.73 19.53 11.73
C ASN A 79 -1.84 20.52 12.14
N GLU A 80 -1.71 21.09 13.34
CA GLU A 80 -2.66 22.07 13.89
C GLU A 80 -2.72 23.39 13.09
N ARG A 81 -1.73 23.63 12.22
CA ARG A 81 -1.68 24.76 11.29
C ARG A 81 -2.25 24.45 9.91
N SER A 82 -2.89 23.29 9.73
CA SER A 82 -3.47 22.83 8.46
C SER A 82 -2.44 22.56 7.35
N GLU A 83 -1.18 22.27 7.71
CA GLU A 83 -0.14 21.87 6.76
C GLU A 83 -0.04 20.34 6.66
N PHE A 84 0.06 19.83 5.43
CA PHE A 84 0.25 18.40 5.19
C PHE A 84 1.73 18.02 5.25
N LEU A 85 2.06 17.16 6.19
CA LEU A 85 3.38 16.56 6.35
C LEU A 85 3.32 15.11 5.91
N MET A 86 4.35 14.63 5.22
CA MET A 86 4.41 13.26 4.73
C MET A 86 5.78 12.61 4.90
N THR A 87 5.78 11.29 5.03
CA THR A 87 6.97 10.45 4.96
C THR A 87 6.71 9.21 4.13
N THR A 88 7.74 8.66 3.49
CA THR A 88 7.65 7.40 2.75
C THR A 88 7.63 6.22 3.72
N LEU A 89 6.77 5.23 3.45
CA LEU A 89 6.80 3.93 4.11
C LEU A 89 7.46 2.91 3.18
N PRO A 90 8.29 2.00 3.71
CA PRO A 90 8.90 0.96 2.91
C PRO A 90 7.83 -0.01 2.38
N VAL A 91 8.00 -0.43 1.13
CA VAL A 91 7.23 -1.53 0.51
C VAL A 91 8.18 -2.72 0.38
N ALA A 92 7.80 -3.86 0.97
CA ALA A 92 8.60 -5.08 0.94
C ALA A 92 7.96 -6.10 -0.01
N ASP A 93 8.77 -6.68 -0.87
CA ASP A 93 8.38 -7.85 -1.66
C ASP A 93 8.50 -9.11 -0.79
N LEU A 94 7.37 -9.79 -0.57
CA LEU A 94 7.30 -10.98 0.28
C LEU A 94 7.76 -12.26 -0.44
N ASP A 95 7.84 -12.25 -1.77
CA ASP A 95 8.33 -13.37 -2.59
C ASP A 95 9.82 -13.24 -2.91
N ALA A 96 10.42 -12.08 -2.63
CA ALA A 96 11.85 -11.88 -2.80
C ALA A 96 12.66 -12.85 -1.93
N THR A 97 13.73 -13.40 -2.50
CA THR A 97 14.64 -14.28 -1.75
C THR A 97 15.19 -13.54 -0.53
N VAL A 98 15.02 -14.15 0.65
CA VAL A 98 15.54 -13.61 1.91
C VAL A 98 17.05 -13.44 1.80
N ARG A 99 17.53 -12.19 1.84
CA ARG A 99 18.95 -11.89 1.94
C ARG A 99 19.35 -11.89 3.41
N HIS A 100 20.37 -12.68 3.74
CA HIS A 100 20.96 -12.73 5.08
C HIS A 100 22.07 -11.69 5.29
N ASP A 101 22.20 -10.73 4.38
CA ASP A 101 23.19 -9.66 4.52
C ASP A 101 22.76 -8.66 5.60
N PRO A 102 23.67 -8.21 6.49
CA PRO A 102 23.34 -7.23 7.51
C PRO A 102 22.86 -5.92 6.88
N VAL A 103 21.69 -5.42 7.30
CA VAL A 103 21.21 -4.07 6.92
C VAL A 103 21.98 -3.05 7.75
N THR A 104 23.00 -2.43 7.16
CA THR A 104 23.73 -1.31 7.79
C THR A 104 22.98 -0.01 7.52
N LEU A 105 22.46 0.62 8.57
CA LEU A 105 21.97 1.99 8.50
C LEU A 105 23.18 2.93 8.52
N ALA A 106 23.38 3.68 7.44
CA ALA A 106 24.41 4.71 7.33
C ALA A 106 23.92 6.03 7.94
#